data_AF-A0A5E4JRI2-F1
#
_entry.id   AF-A0A5E4JRI2-F1
#
_cell.length_a   1.000
_cell.length_b   1.000
_cell.length_c   1.000
_cell.angle_alpha   90.00
_cell.angle_beta   90.00
_cell.angle_gamma   90.00
#
_symmetry.space_group_name_H-M   'P 1'
#
loop_
_entity.id
_entity.type
_entity.pdbx_description
1 polymer ?
#
loop_
_entity_poly.entity_id
_entity_poly.type
_entity_poly.pdbx_seq_one_letter_code
_entity_poly.pdbx_strand_id
1 'polypeptide(L)'
;MEKFLLLNKSVFFPEEGILAIGDLHLGYEKMLKTSGFEFPINQIKETKQELEKIFLEIKKQKFKLKKIVILGDLKHHFNFEVEEKFEIRKLLSFLEESVSRENIIILKGNHEKINFREAEYKDYFVEKTVAFTHGDKLFPKILDKKIKTIVMGHLHPAVLIHDPKSHKKEKYKCFLVGKWKGKTAIVLPSFLQIIEGTDIRSESARHKDNNFLIIPRKNLLKFKVFIPDKTGKVFEFPKLERIN
;
A
#
# COMPACT_ATOMS: atom_id res chain seq x y z
N MET A 1 20.43 -7.28 -7.24
CA MET A 1 19.32 -6.59 -6.53
C MET A 1 18.13 -7.54 -6.60
N GLU A 2 17.38 -7.75 -5.52
CA GLU A 2 16.14 -8.55 -5.60
C GLU A 2 15.24 -7.96 -6.68
N LYS A 3 14.74 -8.82 -7.57
CA LYS A 3 13.86 -8.40 -8.65
C LYS A 3 12.44 -8.31 -8.08
N PHE A 4 11.85 -7.12 -8.11
CA PHE A 4 10.44 -6.89 -7.80
C PHE A 4 9.76 -6.23 -9.00
N LEU A 5 8.43 -6.34 -9.07
CA LEU A 5 7.59 -5.72 -10.08
C LEU A 5 6.59 -4.80 -9.38
N LEU A 6 6.49 -3.56 -9.85
CA LEU A 6 5.42 -2.66 -9.44
C LEU A 6 4.26 -2.87 -10.41
N LEU A 7 3.10 -3.28 -9.89
CA LEU A 7 1.92 -3.62 -10.69
C LEU A 7 0.73 -2.85 -10.12
N ASN A 8 0.18 -1.90 -10.87
CA ASN A 8 -0.85 -0.99 -10.37
C ASN A 8 -0.42 -0.36 -9.02
N LYS A 9 -1.19 -0.50 -7.93
CA LYS A 9 -0.86 -0.01 -6.58
C LYS A 9 -0.23 -1.08 -5.67
N SER A 10 0.39 -2.10 -6.26
CA SER A 10 0.97 -3.24 -5.55
C SER A 10 2.42 -3.50 -5.93
N VAL A 11 3.14 -4.26 -5.09
CA VAL A 11 4.46 -4.80 -5.43
C VAL A 11 4.43 -6.32 -5.40
N PHE A 12 4.99 -6.94 -6.42
CA PHE A 12 5.11 -8.38 -6.53
C PHE A 12 6.58 -8.80 -6.54
N PHE A 13 6.90 -9.84 -5.77
CA PHE A 13 8.21 -10.46 -5.67
C PHE A 13 8.17 -11.83 -6.36
N PRO A 14 8.64 -11.95 -7.62
CA PRO A 14 8.48 -13.18 -8.40
C PRO A 14 9.20 -14.41 -7.82
N GLU A 15 10.38 -14.22 -7.22
CA GLU A 15 11.16 -15.32 -6.62
C GLU A 15 10.46 -15.92 -5.39
N GLU A 16 9.84 -15.06 -4.58
CA GLU A 16 9.08 -15.45 -3.38
C GLU A 16 7.65 -15.85 -3.73
N GLY A 17 7.10 -15.36 -4.85
CA GLY A 17 5.69 -15.45 -5.19
C GLY A 17 4.80 -14.63 -4.23
N ILE A 18 5.30 -13.49 -3.72
CA ILE A 18 4.59 -12.64 -2.77
C ILE A 18 4.06 -11.40 -3.47
N LEU A 19 2.75 -11.16 -3.35
CA LEU A 19 2.12 -9.88 -3.67
C LEU A 19 1.91 -9.09 -2.37
N ALA A 20 2.26 -7.81 -2.35
CA ALA A 20 1.93 -6.92 -1.26
C ALA A 20 1.03 -5.76 -1.72
N ILE A 21 0.00 -5.48 -0.93
CA ILE A 21 -0.94 -4.37 -1.05
C ILE A 21 -1.12 -3.74 0.33
N GLY A 22 -1.61 -2.50 0.43
CA GLY A 22 -1.80 -1.86 1.73
C GLY A 22 -2.87 -0.80 1.71
N ASP A 23 -3.34 -0.42 2.91
CA ASP A 23 -4.17 0.74 3.13
C ASP A 23 -5.46 0.73 2.31
N LEU A 24 -6.21 -0.37 2.42
CA LEU A 24 -7.49 -0.53 1.72
C LEU A 24 -8.58 0.35 2.34
N HIS A 25 -8.52 0.57 3.66
CA HIS A 25 -9.49 1.35 4.43
C HIS A 25 -10.95 0.95 4.14
N LEU A 26 -11.24 -0.36 4.18
CA LEU A 26 -12.59 -0.86 3.95
C LEU A 26 -13.59 -0.16 4.87
N GLY A 27 -14.69 0.34 4.29
CA GLY A 27 -15.71 1.13 4.98
C GLY A 27 -15.57 2.65 4.78
N TYR A 28 -14.47 3.14 4.20
CA TYR A 28 -14.23 4.58 4.03
C TYR A 28 -15.31 5.31 3.22
N GLU A 29 -15.73 4.74 2.09
CA GLU A 29 -16.80 5.32 1.27
C GLU A 29 -18.13 5.40 2.01
N LYS A 30 -18.42 4.40 2.85
CA LYS A 30 -19.62 4.40 3.67
C LYS A 30 -19.57 5.47 4.75
N MET A 31 -18.43 5.66 5.40
CA MET A 31 -18.21 6.75 6.35
C MET A 31 -18.51 8.10 5.68
N LEU A 32 -17.93 8.36 4.50
CA LEU A 32 -18.22 9.58 3.76
C LEU A 32 -19.71 9.72 3.43
N LYS A 33 -20.38 8.64 3.02
CA LYS A 33 -21.82 8.66 2.78
C LYS A 33 -22.63 9.02 4.03
N THR A 34 -22.30 8.43 5.18
CA THR A 34 -22.93 8.76 6.47
C THR A 34 -22.63 10.19 6.91
N SER A 35 -21.48 10.76 6.51
CA SER A 35 -21.12 12.16 6.73
C SER A 35 -21.77 13.14 5.75
N GLY A 36 -22.73 12.69 4.92
CA GLY A 36 -23.53 13.56 4.05
C GLY A 36 -23.03 13.68 2.61
N PHE A 37 -22.02 12.91 2.19
CA PHE A 37 -21.60 12.88 0.80
C PHE A 37 -22.47 11.91 -0.02
N GLU A 38 -23.07 12.38 -1.12
CA GLU A 38 -23.91 11.53 -1.96
C GLU A 38 -23.13 10.96 -3.15
N PHE A 39 -22.66 9.72 -3.02
CA PHE A 39 -22.03 8.97 -4.10
C PHE A 39 -22.25 7.45 -3.92
N PRO A 40 -22.10 6.65 -4.99
CA PRO A 40 -22.26 5.19 -4.91
C PRO A 40 -21.12 4.53 -4.13
N ILE A 41 -21.46 3.58 -3.25
CA ILE A 41 -20.47 2.77 -2.51
C ILE A 41 -20.04 1.60 -3.41
N ASN A 42 -18.81 1.62 -3.91
CA ASN A 42 -18.26 0.63 -4.84
C ASN A 42 -16.89 0.07 -4.40
N GLN A 43 -16.32 0.54 -3.29
CA GLN A 43 -14.96 0.24 -2.82
C GLN A 43 -14.52 -1.22 -3.02
N ILE A 44 -15.31 -2.18 -2.55
CA ILE A 44 -14.96 -3.61 -2.60
C ILE A 44 -15.00 -4.15 -4.02
N LYS A 45 -15.98 -3.73 -4.82
CA LYS A 45 -16.06 -4.08 -6.24
C LYS A 45 -14.83 -3.57 -6.99
N GLU A 46 -14.46 -2.30 -6.78
CA GLU A 46 -13.29 -1.69 -7.41
C GLU A 46 -11.98 -2.32 -6.96
N THR A 47 -11.87 -2.65 -5.67
CA THR A 47 -10.73 -3.38 -5.10
C THR A 47 -10.55 -4.74 -5.77
N LYS A 48 -11.63 -5.51 -5.92
CA LYS A 48 -11.59 -6.82 -6.59
C LYS A 48 -11.17 -6.69 -8.06
N GLN A 49 -11.77 -5.75 -8.80
CA GLN A 49 -11.44 -5.52 -10.20
C GLN A 49 -9.96 -5.15 -10.42
N GLU A 50 -9.35 -4.39 -9.51
CA GLU A 50 -7.92 -4.13 -9.59
C GLU A 50 -7.04 -5.33 -9.27
N LEU A 51 -7.41 -6.11 -8.25
CA LEU A 51 -6.71 -7.34 -7.90
C LEU A 51 -6.79 -8.37 -9.03
N GLU A 52 -7.93 -8.51 -9.69
CA GLU A 52 -8.08 -9.35 -10.88
C GLU A 52 -7.09 -8.95 -11.99
N LYS A 53 -6.94 -7.66 -12.27
CA LYS A 53 -5.95 -7.16 -13.25
C LYS A 53 -4.53 -7.52 -12.83
N ILE A 54 -4.20 -7.36 -11.54
CA ILE A 54 -2.88 -7.71 -11.01
C ILE A 54 -2.62 -9.21 -11.12
N PHE A 55 -3.57 -10.06 -10.71
CA PHE A 55 -3.46 -11.52 -10.79
C PHE A 55 -3.32 -11.99 -12.24
N LEU A 56 -4.08 -11.40 -13.16
CA LEU A 56 -3.96 -11.67 -14.58
C LEU A 56 -2.57 -11.33 -15.10
N GLU A 57 -2.00 -10.19 -14.70
CA GLU A 57 -0.66 -9.77 -15.12
C GLU A 57 0.43 -10.70 -14.59
N ILE A 58 0.34 -11.11 -13.31
CA ILE A 58 1.24 -12.12 -12.72
C ILE A 58 1.17 -13.43 -13.52
N LYS A 59 -0.04 -13.89 -13.86
CA LYS A 59 -0.25 -15.11 -14.65
C LYS A 59 0.29 -14.98 -16.07
N LYS A 60 0.07 -13.85 -16.75
CA LYS A 60 0.58 -13.57 -18.11
C LYS A 60 2.11 -13.64 -18.16
N GLN A 61 2.77 -13.13 -17.13
CA GLN A 61 4.23 -13.20 -16.99
C GLN A 61 4.74 -14.58 -16.51
N LYS A 62 3.84 -15.57 -16.39
CA LYS A 62 4.13 -16.96 -15.97
C LYS A 62 4.71 -17.07 -14.56
N PHE A 63 4.43 -16.11 -13.70
CA PHE A 63 4.79 -16.18 -12.29
C PHE A 63 3.72 -16.89 -11.47
N LYS A 64 4.15 -17.49 -10.35
CA LYS A 64 3.24 -18.12 -9.39
C LYS A 64 2.99 -17.19 -8.22
N LEU A 65 1.73 -16.80 -8.01
CA LEU A 65 1.30 -16.18 -6.77
C LEU A 65 1.20 -17.27 -5.69
N LYS A 66 1.89 -17.07 -4.57
CA LYS A 66 1.93 -18.01 -3.44
C LYS A 66 1.36 -17.40 -2.17
N LYS A 67 1.59 -16.10 -1.96
CA LYS A 67 1.20 -15.37 -0.75
C LYS A 67 0.75 -13.96 -1.10
N ILE A 68 -0.20 -13.45 -0.32
CA ILE A 68 -0.66 -12.07 -0.37
C ILE A 68 -0.42 -11.44 0.99
N VAL A 69 0.27 -10.32 1.03
CA VAL A 69 0.55 -9.55 2.24
C VAL A 69 -0.24 -8.24 2.21
N ILE A 70 -1.11 -8.03 3.18
CA ILE A 70 -1.83 -6.78 3.41
C ILE A 70 -1.06 -5.97 4.45
N LEU A 71 -0.49 -4.83 4.06
CA LEU A 71 0.43 -4.00 4.85
C LEU A 71 -0.29 -3.13 5.90
N GLY A 72 -1.36 -3.62 6.52
CA GLY A 72 -2.15 -2.88 7.49
C GLY A 72 -3.18 -1.92 6.90
N ASP A 73 -3.94 -1.29 7.79
CA ASP A 73 -5.07 -0.42 7.49
C ASP A 73 -6.07 -1.08 6.53
N LEU A 74 -6.39 -2.35 6.81
CA LEU A 74 -7.40 -3.11 6.08
C LEU A 74 -8.78 -2.49 6.27
N LYS A 75 -9.09 -2.04 7.49
CA LYS A 75 -10.36 -1.39 7.85
C LYS A 75 -10.12 0.06 8.29
N HIS A 76 -11.10 0.92 7.98
CA HIS A 76 -11.18 2.25 8.55
C HIS A 76 -11.83 2.27 9.95
N HIS A 77 -11.29 3.02 10.91
CA HIS A 77 -11.73 2.94 12.32
C HIS A 77 -13.01 3.73 12.61
N PHE A 78 -14.19 3.09 12.50
CA PHE A 78 -15.49 3.66 12.93
C PHE A 78 -16.44 2.63 13.59
N ASN A 79 -17.50 3.15 14.20
CA ASN A 79 -18.48 2.45 15.08
C ASN A 79 -19.42 1.46 14.36
N PHE A 80 -19.30 1.23 13.04
CA PHE A 80 -20.22 0.38 12.27
C PHE A 80 -19.67 -1.05 12.10
N GLU A 81 -19.58 -1.79 13.20
CA GLU A 81 -18.83 -3.05 13.26
C GLU A 81 -19.40 -4.24 12.45
N VAL A 82 -20.71 -4.27 12.16
CA VAL A 82 -21.35 -5.49 11.61
C VAL A 82 -21.15 -5.62 10.10
N GLU A 83 -21.35 -4.55 9.34
CA GLU A 83 -21.30 -4.61 7.88
C GLU A 83 -19.85 -4.59 7.36
N GLU A 84 -18.93 -3.99 8.11
CA GLU A 84 -17.50 -4.00 7.77
C GLU A 84 -16.89 -5.40 7.90
N LYS A 85 -17.36 -6.22 8.86
CA LYS A 85 -17.00 -7.65 8.94
C LYS A 85 -17.40 -8.39 7.66
N PHE A 86 -18.54 -8.04 7.07
CA PHE A 86 -19.00 -8.65 5.83
C PHE A 86 -18.11 -8.27 4.64
N GLU A 87 -17.69 -7.02 4.55
CA GLU A 87 -16.76 -6.58 3.48
C GLU A 87 -15.36 -7.19 3.63
N ILE A 88 -14.84 -7.30 4.86
CA ILE A 88 -13.59 -8.02 5.14
C ILE A 88 -13.73 -9.48 4.70
N ARG A 89 -14.81 -10.18 5.09
CA ARG A 89 -15.05 -11.58 4.67
C ARG A 89 -15.13 -11.70 3.15
N LYS A 90 -15.87 -10.81 2.46
CA LYS A 90 -15.96 -10.81 1.00
C LYS A 90 -14.62 -10.63 0.30
N LEU A 91 -13.75 -9.78 0.84
CA LEU A 91 -12.41 -9.60 0.30
C LEU A 91 -11.59 -10.87 0.53
N LEU A 92 -11.60 -11.39 1.75
CA LEU A 92 -10.85 -12.60 2.12
C LEU A 92 -11.27 -13.81 1.29
N SER A 93 -12.57 -14.07 1.16
CA SER A 93 -13.07 -15.16 0.31
C SER A 93 -12.64 -15.01 -1.15
N PHE A 94 -12.60 -13.77 -1.67
CA PHE A 94 -12.10 -13.51 -3.02
C PHE A 94 -10.58 -13.76 -3.13
N LEU A 95 -9.78 -13.36 -2.15
CA LEU A 95 -8.35 -13.65 -2.13
C LEU A 95 -8.08 -15.17 -2.02
N GLU A 96 -8.96 -15.89 -1.32
CA GLU A 96 -8.90 -17.35 -1.15
C GLU A 96 -9.10 -18.13 -2.45
N GLU A 97 -9.69 -17.51 -3.48
CA GLU A 97 -9.77 -18.08 -4.83
C GLU A 97 -8.39 -18.18 -5.50
N SER A 98 -7.40 -17.40 -5.04
CA SER A 98 -6.05 -17.32 -5.63
C SER A 98 -4.95 -17.92 -4.78
N VAL A 99 -5.07 -17.87 -3.45
CA VAL A 99 -4.11 -18.44 -2.49
C VAL A 99 -4.86 -19.04 -1.30
N SER A 100 -4.30 -20.04 -0.62
CA SER A 100 -4.95 -20.57 0.58
C SER A 100 -4.97 -19.55 1.74
N ARG A 101 -5.91 -19.73 2.68
CA ARG A 101 -6.15 -18.82 3.81
C ARG A 101 -4.88 -18.47 4.58
N GLU A 102 -4.07 -19.48 4.90
CA GLU A 102 -2.83 -19.35 5.65
C GLU A 102 -1.72 -18.57 4.91
N ASN A 103 -1.90 -18.39 3.59
CA ASN A 103 -1.02 -17.60 2.74
C ASN A 103 -1.53 -16.16 2.51
N ILE A 104 -2.61 -15.76 3.19
CA ILE A 104 -3.05 -14.36 3.29
C ILE A 104 -2.53 -13.81 4.61
N ILE A 105 -1.45 -13.04 4.55
CA ILE A 105 -0.81 -12.42 5.71
C ILE A 105 -1.38 -11.02 5.87
N ILE A 106 -1.93 -10.70 7.04
CA ILE A 106 -2.46 -9.37 7.34
C ILE A 106 -1.60 -8.75 8.43
N LEU A 107 -1.05 -7.58 8.16
CA LEU A 107 -0.27 -6.82 9.13
C LEU A 107 -1.17 -5.86 9.89
N LYS A 108 -0.80 -5.50 11.12
CA LYS A 108 -1.49 -4.46 11.88
C LYS A 108 -1.18 -3.08 11.32
N GLY A 109 -2.20 -2.29 11.07
CA GLY A 109 -2.14 -0.86 10.82
C GLY A 109 -2.33 -0.03 12.09
N ASN A 110 -2.08 1.29 11.99
CA ASN A 110 -2.27 2.19 13.13
C ASN A 110 -3.75 2.49 13.43
N HIS A 111 -4.65 2.27 12.45
CA HIS A 111 -6.10 2.45 12.64
C HIS A 111 -6.79 1.21 13.24
N GLU A 112 -6.11 0.08 13.31
CA GLU A 112 -6.67 -1.21 13.74
C GLU A 112 -6.55 -1.37 15.27
N LYS A 113 -7.46 -0.74 16.02
CA LYS A 113 -7.50 -0.88 17.49
C LYS A 113 -8.08 -2.22 17.98
N ILE A 114 -8.75 -2.97 17.10
CA ILE A 114 -9.42 -4.24 17.41
C ILE A 114 -8.99 -5.28 16.38
N ASN A 115 -8.40 -6.38 16.84
CA ASN A 115 -8.17 -7.56 16.00
C ASN A 115 -9.52 -8.22 15.71
N PHE A 116 -9.86 -8.34 14.43
CA PHE A 116 -11.05 -9.07 14.01
C PHE A 116 -10.82 -10.57 14.12
N ARG A 117 -11.79 -11.33 14.64
CA ARG A 117 -11.68 -12.80 14.75
C ARG A 117 -11.55 -13.47 13.39
N GLU A 118 -11.97 -12.78 12.33
CA GLU A 118 -11.91 -13.23 10.94
C GLU A 118 -10.46 -13.32 10.42
N ALA A 119 -9.48 -12.64 11.02
CA ALA A 119 -8.12 -12.55 10.53
C ALA A 119 -7.07 -12.61 11.66
N GLU A 120 -5.97 -13.30 11.42
CA GLU A 120 -4.79 -13.22 12.28
C GLU A 120 -3.92 -12.04 11.83
N TYR A 121 -3.65 -11.12 12.77
CA TYR A 121 -2.85 -9.93 12.50
C TYR A 121 -1.44 -10.06 13.04
N LYS A 122 -0.45 -9.73 12.21
CA LYS A 122 0.98 -9.74 12.56
C LYS A 122 1.54 -8.32 12.62
N ASP A 123 2.52 -8.08 13.47
CA ASP A 123 3.16 -6.75 13.55
C ASP A 123 4.07 -6.48 12.32
N TYR A 124 4.71 -7.54 11.82
CA TYR A 124 5.52 -7.54 10.63
C TYR A 124 5.57 -8.96 10.05
N PHE A 125 6.01 -9.08 8.80
CA PHE A 125 6.26 -10.36 8.15
C PHE A 125 7.60 -10.35 7.45
N VAL A 126 8.36 -11.44 7.54
CA VAL A 126 9.65 -11.59 6.88
C VAL A 126 9.64 -12.89 6.10
N GLU A 127 9.94 -12.81 4.81
CA GLU A 127 10.18 -13.97 3.95
C GLU A 127 11.55 -13.82 3.33
N LYS A 128 12.43 -14.81 3.57
CA LYS A 128 13.84 -14.79 3.15
C LYS A 128 14.54 -13.48 3.54
N THR A 129 14.70 -12.58 2.58
CA THR A 129 15.45 -11.31 2.62
C THR A 129 14.56 -10.09 2.44
N VAL A 130 13.23 -10.28 2.35
CA VAL A 130 12.23 -9.22 2.24
C VAL A 130 11.46 -9.10 3.56
N ALA A 131 11.38 -7.89 4.09
CA ALA A 131 10.57 -7.56 5.25
C ALA A 131 9.37 -6.70 4.85
N PHE A 132 8.22 -6.99 5.43
CA PHE A 132 6.95 -6.29 5.23
C PHE A 132 6.49 -5.74 6.58
N THR A 133 6.08 -4.49 6.60
CA THR A 133 5.57 -3.79 7.79
C THR A 133 4.55 -2.75 7.37
N HIS A 134 3.69 -2.26 8.26
CA HIS A 134 2.80 -1.16 7.94
C HIS A 134 3.58 0.15 7.72
N GLY A 135 4.53 0.46 8.60
CA GLY A 135 5.44 1.62 8.46
C GLY A 135 5.26 2.72 9.50
N ASP A 136 4.30 2.54 10.42
CA ASP A 136 4.04 3.38 11.60
C ASP A 136 5.02 3.11 12.75
N LYS A 137 5.44 1.84 12.92
CA LYS A 137 6.31 1.39 14.00
C LYS A 137 7.55 0.65 13.49
N LEU A 138 8.71 0.96 14.08
CA LEU A 138 9.96 0.30 13.74
C LEU A 138 10.18 -0.96 14.57
N PHE A 139 10.31 -2.11 13.89
CA PHE A 139 10.63 -3.39 14.52
C PHE A 139 12.10 -3.77 14.25
N PRO A 140 12.93 -4.10 15.27
CA PRO A 140 14.33 -4.46 15.05
C PRO A 140 14.53 -5.59 14.02
N LYS A 141 13.58 -6.53 13.94
CA LYS A 141 13.65 -7.69 13.03
C LYS A 141 13.66 -7.31 11.55
N ILE A 142 13.00 -6.22 11.14
CA ILE A 142 13.01 -5.76 9.73
C ILE A 142 14.34 -5.13 9.34
N LEU A 143 15.19 -4.79 10.33
CA LEU A 143 16.52 -4.25 10.12
C LEU A 143 17.64 -5.29 10.19
N ASP A 144 17.30 -6.57 10.41
CA ASP A 144 18.26 -7.68 10.46
C ASP A 144 19.19 -7.65 9.23
N LYS A 145 20.48 -8.00 9.43
CA LYS A 145 21.53 -7.96 8.40
C LYS A 145 21.15 -8.73 7.14
N LYS A 146 20.39 -9.82 7.27
CA LYS A 146 19.94 -10.62 6.11
C LYS A 146 18.91 -9.90 5.24
N ILE A 147 18.17 -8.92 5.78
CA ILE A 147 17.13 -8.20 5.06
C ILE A 147 17.76 -7.26 4.05
N LYS A 148 17.37 -7.39 2.79
CA LYS A 148 17.82 -6.56 1.68
C LYS A 148 16.75 -5.56 1.24
N THR A 149 15.47 -5.91 1.42
CA THR A 149 14.33 -5.10 1.00
C THR A 149 13.32 -4.93 2.13
N ILE A 150 12.82 -3.72 2.33
CA ILE A 150 11.73 -3.38 3.25
C ILE A 150 10.57 -2.80 2.44
N VAL A 151 9.38 -3.33 2.64
CA VAL A 151 8.13 -2.92 1.99
C VAL A 151 7.17 -2.39 3.05
N MET A 152 6.58 -1.22 2.79
CA MET A 152 5.66 -0.58 3.73
C MET A 152 4.53 0.21 3.05
N GLY A 153 3.46 0.47 3.79
CA GLY A 153 2.32 1.30 3.40
C GLY A 153 2.27 2.56 4.26
N HIS A 154 1.12 2.80 4.93
CA HIS A 154 0.84 3.81 5.96
C HIS A 154 0.85 5.27 5.47
N LEU A 155 1.90 5.66 4.77
CA LEU A 155 2.15 7.05 4.37
C LEU A 155 1.18 7.53 3.27
N HIS A 156 0.65 6.60 2.48
CA HIS A 156 -0.15 6.85 1.27
C HIS A 156 0.53 7.88 0.37
N PRO A 157 1.77 7.62 -0.08
CA PRO A 157 2.51 8.56 -0.91
C PRO A 157 1.73 8.96 -2.17
N ALA A 158 1.71 10.26 -2.39
CA ALA A 158 1.26 10.89 -3.62
C ALA A 158 2.29 11.92 -4.08
N VAL A 159 2.20 12.33 -5.34
CA VAL A 159 3.02 13.40 -5.91
C VAL A 159 2.12 14.39 -6.65
N LEU A 160 2.23 15.66 -6.31
CA LEU A 160 1.62 16.75 -7.06
C LEU A 160 2.56 17.15 -8.19
N ILE A 161 2.17 16.92 -9.44
CA ILE A 161 2.94 17.37 -10.60
C ILE A 161 2.37 18.68 -11.08
N HIS A 162 3.25 19.66 -11.25
CA HIS A 162 2.90 20.95 -11.83
C HIS A 162 3.43 21.06 -13.25
N ASP A 163 2.54 21.27 -14.21
CA ASP A 163 2.93 21.66 -15.56
C ASP A 163 3.08 23.19 -15.62
N PRO A 164 4.31 23.73 -15.74
CA PRO A 164 4.53 25.16 -15.78
C PRO A 164 3.97 25.83 -17.04
N LYS A 165 3.74 25.07 -18.12
CA LYS A 165 3.21 25.62 -19.39
C LYS A 165 1.69 25.77 -19.35
N SER A 166 0.99 24.77 -18.82
CA SER A 166 -0.49 24.79 -18.75
C SER A 166 -1.02 25.29 -17.41
N HIS A 167 -0.14 25.57 -16.45
CA HIS A 167 -0.44 25.87 -15.05
C HIS A 167 -1.27 24.80 -14.32
N LYS A 168 -1.48 23.63 -14.93
CA LYS A 168 -2.23 22.54 -14.33
C LYS A 168 -1.43 21.92 -13.17
N LYS A 169 -2.18 21.48 -12.16
CA LYS A 169 -1.67 20.74 -11.02
C LYS A 169 -2.49 19.47 -10.90
N GLU A 170 -1.83 18.33 -11.02
CA GLU A 170 -2.47 17.02 -10.91
C GLU A 170 -1.75 16.20 -9.85
N LYS A 171 -2.52 15.53 -9.00
CA LYS A 171 -2.00 14.71 -7.91
C LYS A 171 -2.17 13.25 -8.26
N TYR A 172 -1.09 12.49 -8.12
CA TYR A 172 -1.09 11.07 -8.45
C TYR A 172 -0.62 10.25 -7.25
N LYS A 173 -1.29 9.12 -7.01
CA LYS A 173 -0.74 8.04 -6.18
C LYS A 173 0.63 7.66 -6.72
N CYS A 174 1.59 7.37 -5.84
CA CYS A 174 2.90 6.93 -6.30
C CYS A 174 3.54 5.94 -5.33
N PHE A 175 4.46 5.13 -5.83
CA PHE A 175 5.43 4.45 -4.98
C PHE A 175 6.62 5.35 -4.74
N LEU A 176 7.25 5.20 -3.58
CA LEU A 176 8.57 5.74 -3.32
C LEU A 176 9.56 4.59 -3.17
N VAL A 177 10.59 4.55 -4.02
CA VAL A 177 11.62 3.53 -3.96
C VAL A 177 13.00 4.15 -3.79
N GLY A 178 13.73 3.72 -2.78
CA GLY A 178 15.07 4.24 -2.51
C GLY A 178 15.88 3.38 -1.57
N LYS A 179 16.92 3.97 -0.99
CA LYS A 179 17.81 3.31 -0.02
C LYS A 179 17.63 3.92 1.36
N TRP A 180 17.47 3.08 2.36
CA TRP A 180 17.44 3.46 3.77
C TRP A 180 18.16 2.42 4.61
N LYS A 181 19.10 2.86 5.47
CA LYS A 181 19.96 1.99 6.28
C LYS A 181 20.61 0.84 5.47
N GLY A 182 21.07 1.14 4.25
CA GLY A 182 21.70 0.18 3.34
C GLY A 182 20.74 -0.80 2.63
N LYS A 183 19.43 -0.73 2.89
CA LYS A 183 18.41 -1.62 2.35
C LYS A 183 17.59 -0.91 1.28
N THR A 184 17.04 -1.66 0.32
CA THR A 184 15.99 -1.13 -0.57
C THR A 184 14.74 -0.89 0.28
N ALA A 185 14.16 0.30 0.18
CA ALA A 185 12.89 0.62 0.81
C ALA A 185 11.86 0.93 -0.28
N ILE A 186 10.69 0.31 -0.18
CA ILE A 186 9.56 0.46 -1.10
C ILE A 186 8.35 0.89 -0.27
N VAL A 187 7.85 2.11 -0.51
CA VAL A 187 6.63 2.63 0.09
C VAL A 187 5.52 2.55 -0.94
N LEU A 188 4.45 1.81 -0.65
CA LEU A 188 3.31 1.63 -1.54
C LEU A 188 2.33 2.80 -1.42
N PRO A 189 1.69 3.21 -2.52
CA PRO A 189 0.49 4.04 -2.43
C PRO A 189 -0.64 3.24 -1.79
N SER A 190 -1.63 3.94 -1.22
CA SER A 190 -2.83 3.28 -0.71
C SER A 190 -3.63 2.64 -1.85
N PHE A 191 -4.17 1.44 -1.58
CA PHE A 191 -5.04 0.73 -2.52
C PHE A 191 -6.44 1.34 -2.62
N LEU A 192 -6.88 2.14 -1.64
CA LEU A 192 -8.14 2.88 -1.66
C LEU A 192 -8.24 3.80 -2.90
N GLN A 193 -9.39 3.82 -3.58
CA GLN A 193 -9.55 4.56 -4.84
C GLN A 193 -9.80 6.05 -4.65
N ILE A 194 -10.70 6.40 -3.74
CA ILE A 194 -11.29 7.73 -3.63
C ILE A 194 -10.33 8.82 -3.11
N ILE A 195 -9.13 8.46 -2.65
CA ILE A 195 -8.14 9.41 -2.13
C ILE A 195 -6.78 9.14 -2.76
N GLU A 196 -6.12 10.17 -3.30
CA GLU A 196 -4.79 10.01 -3.92
C GLU A 196 -3.67 9.82 -2.90
N GLY A 197 -3.80 10.40 -1.70
CA GLY A 197 -2.81 10.27 -0.62
C GLY A 197 -2.17 11.60 -0.21
N THR A 198 -0.94 11.58 0.29
CA THR A 198 -0.22 12.76 0.79
C THR A 198 1.02 13.05 -0.05
N ASP A 199 1.17 14.30 -0.50
CA ASP A 199 2.44 14.75 -1.07
C ASP A 199 3.45 15.03 0.04
N ILE A 200 4.53 14.26 0.07
CA ILE A 200 5.54 14.33 1.13
C ILE A 200 6.26 15.68 1.15
N ARG A 201 6.23 16.44 0.06
CA ARG A 201 6.80 17.79 -0.01
C ARG A 201 5.93 18.83 0.70
N SER A 202 4.62 18.60 0.80
CA SER A 202 3.66 19.57 1.35
C SER A 202 3.83 19.86 2.84
N GLU A 203 3.33 21.01 3.29
CA GLU A 203 3.31 21.39 4.72
C GLU A 203 2.50 20.40 5.57
N SER A 204 1.39 19.87 5.04
CA SER A 204 0.57 18.89 5.77
C SER A 204 1.31 17.58 6.07
N ALA A 205 2.31 17.21 5.26
CA ALA A 205 3.19 16.10 5.55
C ALA A 205 4.18 16.39 6.71
N ARG A 206 4.56 17.66 6.94
CA ARG A 206 5.50 18.04 8.02
C ARG A 206 4.90 17.83 9.40
N HIS A 207 3.59 18.00 9.55
CA HIS A 207 2.91 17.76 10.83
C HIS A 207 2.81 16.26 11.18
N LYS A 208 2.85 15.36 10.19
CA LYS A 208 2.84 13.90 10.39
C LYS A 208 4.23 13.33 10.73
N ASP A 209 5.30 14.10 10.47
CA ASP A 209 6.70 13.66 10.51
C ASP A 209 7.22 13.36 11.93
N ASN A 210 6.57 13.92 12.97
CA ASN A 210 7.15 13.92 14.31
C ASN A 210 7.01 12.62 15.12
N ASN A 211 6.29 11.58 14.66
CA ASN A 211 6.25 10.29 15.38
C ASN A 211 5.65 9.09 14.63
N PHE A 212 5.25 9.22 13.36
CA PHE A 212 4.45 8.19 12.67
C PHE A 212 5.14 7.52 11.48
N LEU A 213 6.41 7.84 11.19
CA LEU A 213 7.12 7.27 10.04
C LEU A 213 8.44 6.64 10.46
N ILE A 214 8.64 5.37 10.09
CA ILE A 214 9.92 4.70 10.32
C ILE A 214 11.05 5.25 9.45
N ILE A 215 10.74 5.80 8.27
CA ILE A 215 11.70 6.47 7.40
C ILE A 215 11.53 7.99 7.54
N PRO A 216 12.55 8.72 8.00
CA PRO A 216 12.47 10.18 8.09
C PRO A 216 12.17 10.81 6.73
N ARG A 217 11.34 11.85 6.69
CA ARG A 217 11.00 12.59 5.45
C ARG A 217 12.20 13.00 4.60
N LYS A 218 13.28 13.48 5.23
CA LYS A 218 14.52 13.86 4.52
C LYS A 218 15.12 12.72 3.67
N ASN A 219 14.86 11.46 4.04
CA ASN A 219 15.25 10.30 3.27
C ASN A 219 14.24 10.01 2.15
N LEU A 220 12.94 10.11 2.44
CA LEU A 220 11.86 9.90 1.47
C LEU A 220 11.94 10.87 0.28
N LEU A 221 12.32 12.13 0.50
CA LEU A 221 12.52 13.12 -0.57
C LEU A 221 13.57 12.67 -1.62
N LYS A 222 14.51 11.82 -1.23
CA LYS A 222 15.59 11.32 -2.10
C LYS A 222 15.20 10.04 -2.85
N PHE A 223 14.00 9.51 -2.63
CA PHE A 223 13.53 8.29 -3.26
C PHE A 223 13.03 8.60 -4.68
N LYS A 224 13.21 7.65 -5.59
CA LYS A 224 12.60 7.70 -6.92
C LYS A 224 11.10 7.50 -6.80
N VAL A 225 10.36 8.18 -7.67
CA VAL A 225 8.90 8.15 -7.70
C VAL A 225 8.47 7.21 -8.82
N PHE A 226 7.45 6.39 -8.56
CA PHE A 226 6.86 5.55 -9.59
C PHE A 226 5.35 5.74 -9.58
N ILE A 227 4.74 6.04 -10.74
CA ILE A 227 3.32 6.38 -10.82
C ILE A 227 2.59 5.30 -11.61
N PRO A 228 1.60 4.60 -11.02
CA PRO A 228 0.69 3.74 -11.78
C PRO A 228 -0.30 4.58 -12.59
N ASP A 229 -0.50 4.21 -13.85
CA ASP A 229 -1.60 4.73 -14.66
C ASP A 229 -2.91 3.96 -14.44
N LYS A 230 -3.97 4.38 -15.14
CA LYS A 230 -5.29 3.74 -15.08
C LYS A 230 -5.32 2.30 -15.63
N THR A 231 -4.31 1.91 -16.41
CA THR A 231 -4.17 0.56 -16.96
C THR A 231 -3.43 -0.38 -16.00
N GLY A 232 -2.78 0.18 -14.97
CA GLY A 232 -1.94 -0.54 -14.01
C GLY A 232 -0.45 -0.57 -14.40
N LYS A 233 -0.06 0.09 -15.51
CA LYS A 233 1.33 0.24 -15.91
C LYS A 233 1.99 1.30 -15.03
N VAL A 234 3.21 1.01 -14.57
CA VAL A 234 3.94 1.88 -13.66
C VAL A 234 5.08 2.59 -14.41
N PHE A 235 5.12 3.92 -14.28
CA PHE A 235 6.11 4.78 -14.92
C PHE A 235 7.13 5.29 -13.90
N GLU A 236 8.41 5.25 -14.23
CA GLU A 236 9.49 5.77 -13.39
C GLU A 236 9.64 7.29 -13.60
N PHE A 237 9.74 8.01 -12.50
CA PHE A 237 10.01 9.43 -12.43
C PHE A 237 11.31 9.70 -11.65
N PRO A 238 11.86 10.92 -11.75
CA PRO A 238 12.99 11.34 -10.93
C PRO A 238 12.74 11.22 -9.43
N LYS A 239 13.77 11.55 -8.64
CA LYS A 239 13.63 11.65 -7.19
C LYS A 239 12.55 12.67 -6.83
N LEU A 240 11.82 12.42 -5.74
CA LEU A 240 10.71 13.27 -5.31
C LEU A 240 11.11 14.74 -5.15
N GLU A 241 12.30 15.02 -4.60
CA GLU A 241 12.86 16.38 -4.47
C GLU A 241 13.14 17.10 -5.80
N ARG A 242 13.12 16.38 -6.93
CA ARG A 242 13.40 16.91 -8.28
C ARG A 242 12.16 17.02 -9.17
N ILE A 243 11.00 16.60 -8.66
CA ILE A 243 9.73 16.76 -9.37
C ILE A 243 9.21 18.15 -8.99
N ASN A 244 8.71 18.87 -9.99
CA ASN A 244 8.01 20.15 -9.81
C ASN A 244 6.52 19.89 -9.70
#